data_AF-A0A0V0I8E0-F1
#
_entry.id   AF-A0A0V0I8E0-F1
#
_cell.length_a   1.000
_cell.length_b   1.000
_cell.length_c   1.000
_cell.angle_alpha   90.00
_cell.angle_beta   90.00
_cell.angle_gamma   90.00
#
_symmetry.space_group_name_H-M   'P 1'
#
loop_
_entity.id
_entity.type
_entity.pdbx_description
1 polymer ?
#
loop_
_entity_poly.entity_id
_entity_poly.type
_entity_poly.pdbx_seq_one_letter_code
_entity_poly.pdbx_strand_id
1 'polypeptide(L)'
;MPKKSQFSRSSSDSDSPRKNLGSSVSTEPGPGPSSSSSSCKINNKSSVWSGLLVSPFSIFDSEPKGCLKKGEFCCSKKYNGIVGIGWTSAVKRMINSGSMRRIFGMDKTGIPNGSKSDIWLLGVCYKVVQDDDSSIEPTQSEGFSAFVDDFSSRILVTYRKGFAPIGDTKYTSDVNWGCMLRSSQMLVAQALLLHQLGRSWRKSMDKPLEEKYVEILHLFGDSEGSAYSIHNLLQAGKTYGLSPGSWVGPYAMCRTWETLARSKREETGNADVSPAMAIYVVSGDEDGERGGAPVLCIEDIVKHCSGLSKGEVDWTPVVFLVPLVLGLDKINSRYLPLLAATFSFPQSLGILGGRPGASTYIVGVQDDKAFYLDPHEVQPVVDIKMDKLDVDTSSYHCNTVRHFPLDSIDPSLAIGFYCRDK
;
A
#
# COMPACT_ATOMS: atom_id res chain seq x y z
N MET A 1 -7.80 64.61 3.77
CA MET A 1 -9.03 64.92 3.01
C MET A 1 -9.22 63.87 1.93
N PRO A 2 -10.39 63.21 1.81
CA PRO A 2 -10.72 62.33 0.69
C PRO A 2 -11.42 63.08 -0.45
N LYS A 3 -11.42 62.52 -1.67
CA LYS A 3 -12.38 62.88 -2.73
C LYS A 3 -13.32 61.71 -3.03
N LYS A 4 -14.59 62.02 -3.29
CA LYS A 4 -15.68 61.08 -3.60
C LYS A 4 -16.19 61.30 -5.03
N SER A 5 -16.67 60.23 -5.64
CA SER A 5 -17.67 60.17 -6.72
C SER A 5 -18.27 58.75 -6.66
N GLN A 6 -19.56 58.44 -6.48
CA GLN A 6 -20.83 59.14 -6.76
C GLN A 6 -20.98 59.55 -8.23
N PHE A 7 -22.05 59.23 -8.97
CA PHE A 7 -23.30 58.43 -8.77
C PHE A 7 -23.57 57.71 -10.14
N SER A 8 -24.60 56.92 -10.47
CA SER A 8 -26.01 56.81 -10.05
C SER A 8 -26.61 55.44 -10.50
N ARG A 9 -27.87 55.17 -10.14
CA ARG A 9 -28.73 54.13 -10.76
C ARG A 9 -29.62 54.74 -11.86
N SER A 10 -30.10 53.92 -12.79
CA SER A 10 -31.39 54.12 -13.48
C SER A 10 -32.04 52.77 -13.77
N SER A 11 -33.34 52.65 -13.47
CA SER A 11 -34.18 51.46 -13.69
C SER A 11 -35.36 51.81 -14.58
N SER A 12 -35.79 50.90 -15.43
CA SER A 12 -37.07 50.97 -16.15
C SER A 12 -37.56 49.58 -16.51
N ASP A 13 -38.84 49.31 -16.25
CA ASP A 13 -39.51 48.03 -16.47
C ASP A 13 -39.98 47.82 -17.92
N SER A 14 -40.67 46.69 -18.12
CA SER A 14 -41.50 46.28 -19.27
C SER A 14 -40.78 46.00 -20.61
N ASP A 15 -41.31 45.16 -21.51
CA ASP A 15 -42.61 44.46 -21.50
C ASP A 15 -42.53 43.03 -22.07
N SER A 16 -43.62 42.27 -21.97
CA SER A 16 -43.77 40.93 -22.58
C SER A 16 -44.91 40.89 -23.60
N PRO A 17 -44.87 39.95 -24.56
CA PRO A 17 -46.08 39.16 -24.75
C PRO A 17 -45.83 37.68 -25.08
N ARG A 18 -46.73 36.81 -24.59
CA ARG A 18 -46.88 35.41 -25.05
C ARG A 18 -47.60 35.33 -26.39
N LYS A 19 -47.37 34.25 -27.15
CA LYS A 19 -48.41 33.58 -27.96
C LYS A 19 -48.35 32.06 -27.75
N ASN A 20 -49.52 31.41 -27.88
CA ASN A 20 -49.79 30.02 -27.50
C ASN A 20 -50.23 29.15 -28.70
N LEU A 21 -50.55 27.88 -28.41
CA LEU A 21 -51.26 26.85 -29.20
C LEU A 21 -50.42 26.09 -30.26
N GLY A 22 -50.53 24.77 -30.40
CA GLY A 22 -51.37 23.76 -29.69
C GLY A 22 -50.72 22.34 -29.74
N SER A 23 -51.00 21.40 -28.82
CA SER A 23 -52.09 20.38 -28.88
C SER A 23 -52.05 19.47 -30.14
N SER A 24 -52.12 18.13 -30.08
CA SER A 24 -52.46 17.20 -28.98
C SER A 24 -52.28 15.69 -29.31
N VAL A 25 -52.00 14.87 -28.28
CA VAL A 25 -52.49 13.47 -28.01
C VAL A 25 -52.11 12.27 -28.92
N SER A 26 -51.43 11.28 -28.29
CA SER A 26 -51.53 9.78 -28.31
C SER A 26 -52.11 9.01 -29.53
N THR A 27 -51.67 7.80 -29.91
CA THR A 27 -51.74 6.50 -29.17
C THR A 27 -51.09 5.34 -29.98
N GLU A 28 -50.76 4.19 -29.36
CA GLU A 28 -50.42 2.88 -29.99
C GLU A 28 -51.66 2.14 -30.59
N PRO A 29 -51.62 0.97 -31.30
CA PRO A 29 -50.71 -0.21 -31.16
C PRO A 29 -50.26 -0.94 -32.48
N GLY A 30 -49.66 -2.15 -32.37
CA GLY A 30 -49.32 -3.09 -33.49
C GLY A 30 -50.48 -4.04 -33.92
N PRO A 31 -50.27 -5.16 -34.67
CA PRO A 31 -49.03 -5.94 -34.93
C PRO A 31 -48.77 -6.31 -36.45
N GLY A 32 -47.98 -7.36 -36.75
CA GLY A 32 -47.58 -7.85 -38.11
C GLY A 32 -48.65 -8.68 -38.89
N PRO A 33 -48.34 -9.55 -39.90
CA PRO A 33 -47.16 -10.47 -39.97
C PRO A 33 -46.60 -10.90 -41.37
N SER A 34 -45.61 -11.82 -41.37
CA SER A 34 -45.21 -12.78 -42.45
C SER A 34 -44.55 -12.21 -43.74
N SER A 35 -43.73 -12.92 -44.52
CA SER A 35 -43.22 -14.33 -44.55
C SER A 35 -41.75 -14.31 -45.11
N SER A 36 -41.01 -15.37 -45.47
CA SER A 36 -41.27 -16.83 -45.64
C SER A 36 -40.03 -17.70 -45.30
N SER A 37 -39.65 -18.69 -46.14
CA SER A 37 -39.42 -20.06 -45.63
C SER A 37 -38.80 -21.07 -46.63
N SER A 38 -37.96 -21.99 -46.14
CA SER A 38 -37.71 -23.32 -46.75
C SER A 38 -37.13 -24.32 -45.73
N SER A 39 -37.37 -25.62 -45.91
CA SER A 39 -37.08 -26.71 -44.94
C SER A 39 -35.99 -27.70 -45.45
N CYS A 40 -35.46 -28.63 -44.64
CA CYS A 40 -36.00 -30.00 -44.44
C CYS A 40 -35.35 -30.77 -43.26
N LYS A 41 -35.94 -31.92 -42.87
CA LYS A 41 -35.47 -32.87 -41.82
C LYS A 41 -34.69 -34.06 -42.48
N ILE A 42 -34.01 -35.00 -41.79
CA ILE A 42 -34.54 -36.16 -41.01
C ILE A 42 -33.38 -37.02 -40.38
N ASN A 43 -33.63 -37.63 -39.19
CA ASN A 43 -33.03 -38.82 -38.50
C ASN A 43 -31.55 -38.94 -38.02
N ASN A 44 -31.41 -38.94 -36.69
CA ASN A 44 -30.79 -39.96 -35.78
C ASN A 44 -29.76 -41.00 -36.28
N LYS A 45 -28.62 -41.06 -35.57
CA LYS A 45 -28.21 -42.24 -34.74
C LYS A 45 -27.18 -41.86 -33.65
N SER A 46 -26.95 -42.77 -32.70
CA SER A 46 -26.04 -42.67 -31.52
C SER A 46 -24.54 -42.67 -31.92
N SER A 47 -23.55 -42.35 -31.05
CA SER A 47 -23.49 -42.51 -29.59
C SER A 47 -22.44 -41.64 -28.85
N VAL A 48 -22.81 -41.17 -27.65
CA VAL A 48 -22.05 -41.13 -26.37
C VAL A 48 -20.52 -40.93 -26.42
N TRP A 49 -20.03 -39.82 -25.83
CA TRP A 49 -19.22 -39.81 -24.59
C TRP A 49 -19.27 -38.42 -23.93
N SER A 50 -19.24 -38.35 -22.60
CA SER A 50 -19.55 -37.14 -21.81
C SER A 50 -18.41 -36.77 -20.86
N GLY A 51 -18.21 -35.47 -20.61
CA GLY A 51 -17.15 -34.95 -19.75
C GLY A 51 -17.53 -33.63 -19.07
N LEU A 52 -18.62 -33.63 -18.30
CA LEU A 52 -19.04 -32.51 -17.46
C LEU A 52 -18.41 -32.61 -16.06
N LEU A 53 -17.89 -31.49 -15.54
CA LEU A 53 -18.02 -31.12 -14.13
C LEU A 53 -18.29 -29.62 -14.03
N VAL A 54 -19.27 -29.27 -13.20
CA VAL A 54 -19.67 -27.89 -12.86
C VAL A 54 -19.78 -27.81 -11.34
N SER A 55 -19.44 -26.66 -10.77
CA SER A 55 -19.49 -26.38 -9.33
C SER A 55 -20.90 -26.51 -8.74
N PRO A 56 -21.00 -26.82 -7.44
CA PRO A 56 -22.03 -26.15 -6.65
C PRO A 56 -21.58 -25.72 -5.24
N PHE A 57 -22.09 -24.57 -4.80
CA PHE A 57 -22.36 -24.27 -3.39
C PHE A 57 -23.88 -24.11 -3.23
N SER A 58 -24.53 -24.75 -2.25
CA SER A 58 -25.67 -24.20 -1.48
C SER A 58 -26.41 -25.20 -0.56
N ILE A 59 -26.64 -24.75 0.69
CA ILE A 59 -27.90 -24.82 1.46
C ILE A 59 -28.36 -26.14 2.15
N PHE A 60 -28.22 -26.12 3.49
CA PHE A 60 -29.09 -26.58 4.60
C PHE A 60 -29.51 -28.05 4.88
N ASP A 61 -29.35 -28.38 6.18
CA ASP A 61 -30.10 -29.24 7.12
C ASP A 61 -30.91 -30.48 6.67
N SER A 62 -30.61 -31.61 7.34
CA SER A 62 -31.61 -32.27 8.21
C SER A 62 -30.96 -33.20 9.26
N GLU A 63 -31.42 -33.11 10.52
CA GLU A 63 -31.20 -34.15 11.55
C GLU A 63 -32.21 -35.30 11.35
N PRO A 64 -31.95 -36.57 11.78
CA PRO A 64 -32.11 -36.88 13.20
C PRO A 64 -31.28 -38.05 13.81
N LYS A 65 -31.04 -37.95 15.13
CA LYS A 65 -31.09 -39.02 16.17
C LYS A 65 -30.60 -40.46 15.85
N GLY A 66 -29.58 -40.92 16.59
CA GLY A 66 -29.29 -42.35 16.81
C GLY A 66 -28.22 -42.59 17.90
N CYS A 67 -28.41 -43.57 18.79
CA CYS A 67 -27.52 -43.82 19.95
C CYS A 67 -27.29 -45.33 20.19
N LEU A 68 -26.04 -45.75 20.49
CA LEU A 68 -25.67 -46.72 21.56
C LEU A 68 -24.14 -46.96 21.65
N LYS A 69 -23.68 -47.91 22.49
CA LYS A 69 -22.34 -47.97 23.13
C LYS A 69 -21.57 -49.29 22.91
N LYS A 70 -20.26 -49.27 23.24
CA LYS A 70 -19.27 -50.39 23.39
C LYS A 70 -18.78 -51.04 22.07
N GLY A 71 -17.58 -51.64 22.00
CA GLY A 71 -16.46 -51.64 22.95
C GLY A 71 -15.37 -52.71 22.68
N GLU A 72 -14.16 -52.46 23.19
CA GLU A 72 -13.03 -53.40 23.41
C GLU A 72 -12.15 -53.96 22.24
N PHE A 73 -10.94 -54.34 22.67
CA PHE A 73 -9.74 -54.86 21.98
C PHE A 73 -9.99 -56.07 21.02
N CYS A 74 -9.10 -56.45 20.08
CA CYS A 74 -7.65 -56.62 20.24
C CYS A 74 -6.83 -56.53 18.91
N CYS A 75 -5.66 -57.18 18.83
CA CYS A 75 -4.50 -56.70 18.06
C CYS A 75 -3.96 -57.63 16.93
N SER A 76 -3.31 -56.99 15.95
CA SER A 76 -2.20 -57.50 15.10
C SER A 76 -2.48 -58.39 13.88
N LYS A 77 -2.23 -57.81 12.69
CA LYS A 77 -1.07 -58.20 11.84
C LYS A 77 -0.73 -57.12 10.81
N LYS A 78 0.54 -57.07 10.38
CA LYS A 78 1.08 -56.07 9.44
C LYS A 78 0.93 -56.51 7.98
N TYR A 79 0.74 -55.56 7.08
CA TYR A 79 1.30 -55.59 5.72
C TYR A 79 1.77 -54.19 5.32
N ASN A 80 2.85 -54.10 4.56
CA ASN A 80 3.42 -52.83 4.08
C ASN A 80 2.86 -52.49 2.69
N GLY A 81 2.66 -51.20 2.36
CA GLY A 81 2.30 -50.82 0.99
C GLY A 81 1.93 -49.36 0.73
N ILE A 82 2.94 -48.50 0.57
CA ILE A 82 2.95 -47.29 -0.30
C ILE A 82 1.89 -46.19 -0.04
N VAL A 83 2.34 -45.16 0.69
CA VAL A 83 2.20 -43.71 0.41
C VAL A 83 0.81 -43.16 0.03
N GLY A 84 0.14 -42.56 1.02
CA GLY A 84 -0.67 -41.35 0.85
C GLY A 84 -0.01 -40.18 1.59
N ILE A 85 0.34 -39.08 0.91
CA ILE A 85 1.02 -37.93 1.53
C ILE A 85 -0.01 -36.94 2.07
N GLY A 86 -0.19 -36.92 3.40
CA GLY A 86 -0.96 -35.90 4.09
C GLY A 86 -0.22 -34.55 4.16
N TRP A 87 -0.77 -33.52 3.51
CA TRP A 87 -0.22 -32.15 3.47
C TRP A 87 -0.46 -31.37 4.78
N THR A 88 0.09 -31.85 5.91
CA THR A 88 -0.06 -31.17 7.22
C THR A 88 1.24 -31.03 8.04
N SER A 89 2.36 -31.64 7.61
CA SER A 89 3.60 -31.69 8.41
C SER A 89 4.84 -31.05 7.76
N ALA A 90 4.76 -30.54 6.53
CA ALA A 90 5.94 -30.23 5.71
C ALA A 90 6.41 -28.75 5.73
N VAL A 91 5.61 -27.80 6.23
CA VAL A 91 5.98 -26.36 6.23
C VAL A 91 6.74 -25.94 7.50
N LYS A 92 6.60 -26.68 8.62
CA LYS A 92 7.12 -26.29 9.94
C LYS A 92 8.59 -26.65 10.20
N ARG A 93 9.43 -26.73 9.15
CA ARG A 93 10.85 -27.13 9.28
C ARG A 93 11.84 -26.49 8.29
N MET A 94 11.63 -25.22 7.92
CA MET A 94 12.65 -24.39 7.26
C MET A 94 12.96 -23.05 7.97
N ILE A 95 12.37 -22.79 9.14
CA ILE A 95 12.68 -21.60 9.96
C ILE A 95 13.70 -21.99 11.04
N ASN A 96 14.96 -22.17 10.63
CA ASN A 96 16.05 -22.54 11.55
C ASN A 96 17.27 -21.63 11.35
N SER A 97 17.30 -20.51 12.09
CA SER A 97 18.48 -19.66 12.38
C SER A 97 19.44 -19.37 11.20
N GLY A 98 18.91 -18.85 10.09
CA GLY A 98 19.71 -18.23 9.03
C GLY A 98 19.69 -16.71 9.18
N SER A 99 20.80 -16.10 9.62
CA SER A 99 20.93 -14.64 9.53
C SER A 99 20.98 -14.22 8.05
N MET A 100 20.16 -13.26 7.62
CA MET A 100 20.05 -12.80 6.22
C MET A 100 21.30 -12.08 5.66
N ARG A 101 22.47 -12.27 6.28
CA ARG A 101 23.80 -11.77 5.83
C ARG A 101 24.47 -12.66 4.78
N ARG A 102 23.75 -13.61 4.16
CA ARG A 102 24.28 -14.54 3.12
C ARG A 102 23.24 -14.94 2.06
N ILE A 103 22.77 -13.96 1.30
CA ILE A 103 22.45 -14.02 -0.14
C ILE A 103 22.57 -12.55 -0.61
N PHE A 104 23.15 -12.34 -1.80
CA PHE A 104 23.80 -11.09 -2.23
C PHE A 104 25.10 -10.77 -1.47
N GLY A 105 26.10 -10.29 -2.21
CA GLY A 105 27.39 -9.84 -1.66
C GLY A 105 27.26 -8.44 -1.06
N MET A 106 27.84 -8.22 0.11
CA MET A 106 27.67 -7.00 0.89
C MET A 106 29.00 -6.25 1.03
N ASP A 107 29.42 -5.58 -0.03
CA ASP A 107 30.53 -4.63 0.01
C ASP A 107 30.17 -3.42 0.88
N LYS A 108 31.15 -2.90 1.63
CA LYS A 108 30.93 -2.01 2.78
C LYS A 108 30.37 -0.61 2.45
N THR A 109 30.22 -0.27 1.18
CA THR A 109 29.64 0.99 0.71
C THR A 109 28.20 0.86 0.21
N GLY A 110 27.79 -0.30 -0.31
CA GLY A 110 26.43 -0.52 -0.84
C GLY A 110 26.04 0.31 -2.07
N ILE A 111 27.03 0.89 -2.76
CA ILE A 111 26.86 1.82 -3.89
C ILE A 111 27.15 1.11 -5.23
N PRO A 112 26.49 1.50 -6.33
CA PRO A 112 26.88 1.07 -7.69
C PRO A 112 28.28 1.57 -8.08
N ASN A 113 29.31 0.76 -7.84
CA ASN A 113 30.69 1.04 -8.27
C ASN A 113 30.73 1.49 -9.75
N GLY A 114 31.15 2.73 -9.99
CA GLY A 114 31.41 3.27 -11.32
C GLY A 114 30.19 3.71 -12.16
N SER A 115 28.94 3.65 -11.66
CA SER A 115 27.83 4.21 -12.44
C SER A 115 27.85 5.74 -12.45
N LYS A 116 27.54 6.31 -13.61
CA LYS A 116 27.51 7.75 -13.89
C LYS A 116 26.09 8.28 -14.18
N SER A 117 25.07 7.43 -14.12
CA SER A 117 23.69 7.82 -14.39
C SER A 117 23.03 8.53 -13.21
N ASP A 118 21.98 9.30 -13.50
CA ASP A 118 21.17 10.00 -12.51
C ASP A 118 20.48 9.02 -11.53
N ILE A 119 20.54 9.33 -10.24
CA ILE A 119 19.81 8.59 -9.19
C ILE A 119 18.44 9.24 -9.00
N TRP A 120 17.37 8.46 -9.09
CA TRP A 120 16.02 8.91 -8.75
C TRP A 120 15.62 8.39 -7.38
N LEU A 121 15.25 9.29 -6.47
CA LEU A 121 14.82 9.00 -5.11
C LEU A 121 13.52 9.77 -4.83
N LEU A 122 12.39 9.06 -4.72
CA LEU A 122 11.07 9.61 -4.36
C LEU A 122 10.73 10.94 -5.07
N GLY A 123 10.77 10.97 -6.41
CA GLY A 123 10.43 12.15 -7.21
C GLY A 123 11.52 13.22 -7.34
N VAL A 124 12.74 12.97 -6.83
CA VAL A 124 13.89 13.88 -6.97
C VAL A 124 15.01 13.17 -7.75
N CYS A 125 15.59 13.88 -8.71
CA CYS A 125 16.74 13.44 -9.50
C CYS A 125 18.03 14.01 -8.93
N TYR A 126 19.04 13.16 -8.75
CA TYR A 126 20.39 13.50 -8.32
C TYR A 126 21.40 13.18 -9.41
N LYS A 127 22.01 14.23 -9.97
CA LYS A 127 23.02 14.10 -11.02
C LYS A 127 24.36 13.68 -10.44
N VAL A 128 24.75 12.44 -10.72
CA VAL A 128 26.01 11.85 -10.21
C VAL A 128 27.23 12.35 -10.99
N VAL A 129 27.03 12.90 -12.19
CA VAL A 129 28.07 13.50 -13.03
C VAL A 129 27.59 14.82 -13.62
N GLN A 130 28.52 15.78 -13.69
CA GLN A 130 28.48 16.91 -14.62
C GLN A 130 29.67 16.73 -15.59
N ASP A 131 29.56 17.26 -16.80
CA ASP A 131 30.43 16.87 -17.91
C ASP A 131 31.92 17.24 -17.75
N ASP A 132 32.74 16.61 -18.60
CA ASP A 132 34.18 16.81 -18.86
C ASP A 132 35.23 16.44 -17.80
N ASP A 133 34.99 16.46 -16.48
CA ASP A 133 36.02 16.00 -15.52
C ASP A 133 35.99 14.48 -15.26
N SER A 134 36.83 13.73 -15.97
CA SER A 134 36.97 12.28 -15.81
C SER A 134 37.70 11.83 -14.53
N SER A 135 38.24 12.74 -13.72
CA SER A 135 39.01 12.41 -12.51
C SER A 135 38.17 12.22 -11.25
N ILE A 136 36.93 12.70 -11.23
CA ILE A 136 36.04 12.65 -10.07
C ILE A 136 35.33 11.29 -10.01
N GLU A 137 35.55 10.55 -8.92
CA GLU A 137 34.81 9.34 -8.59
C GLU A 137 33.31 9.68 -8.33
N PRO A 138 32.35 8.90 -8.86
CA PRO A 138 30.91 9.15 -8.69
C PRO A 138 30.46 9.40 -7.23
N THR A 139 31.11 8.73 -6.28
CA THR A 139 30.87 8.82 -4.83
C THR A 139 31.32 10.13 -4.19
N GLN A 140 32.09 10.94 -4.90
CA GLN A 140 32.60 12.25 -4.46
C GLN A 140 31.82 13.42 -5.08
N SER A 141 30.83 13.14 -5.94
CA SER A 141 30.00 14.17 -6.57
C SER A 141 29.04 14.82 -5.58
N GLU A 142 28.77 16.12 -5.78
CA GLU A 142 27.78 16.88 -4.98
C GLU A 142 26.39 16.23 -5.03
N GLY A 143 25.96 15.77 -6.22
CA GLY A 143 24.68 15.08 -6.39
C GLY A 143 24.60 13.75 -5.63
N PHE A 144 25.70 12.97 -5.57
CA PHE A 144 25.73 11.77 -4.74
C PHE A 144 25.68 12.10 -3.24
N SER A 145 26.39 13.14 -2.80
CA SER A 145 26.32 13.63 -1.41
C SER A 145 24.89 14.04 -1.02
N ALA A 146 24.22 14.82 -1.87
CA ALA A 146 22.84 15.26 -1.67
C ALA A 146 21.83 14.09 -1.70
N PHE A 147 22.10 13.04 -2.48
CA PHE A 147 21.34 11.79 -2.44
C PHE A 147 21.49 11.05 -1.09
N VAL A 148 22.71 10.96 -0.53
CA VAL A 148 22.96 10.29 0.75
C VAL A 148 22.31 11.06 1.92
N ASP A 149 22.39 12.38 1.91
CA ASP A 149 21.68 13.25 2.87
C ASP A 149 20.15 13.04 2.80
N ASP A 150 19.58 12.99 1.60
CA ASP A 150 18.16 12.73 1.40
C ASP A 150 17.75 11.31 1.84
N PHE A 151 18.53 10.29 1.46
CA PHE A 151 18.30 8.89 1.83
C PHE A 151 18.35 8.69 3.35
N SER A 152 19.39 9.21 4.00
CA SER A 152 19.55 9.11 5.47
C SER A 152 18.51 9.93 6.24
N SER A 153 18.00 11.02 5.64
CA SER A 153 16.87 11.79 6.18
C SER A 153 15.52 11.05 6.13
N ARG A 154 15.38 9.95 5.37
CA ARG A 154 14.13 9.17 5.34
C ARG A 154 13.94 8.42 6.66
N ILE A 155 12.69 8.29 7.12
CA ILE A 155 12.35 7.54 8.34
C ILE A 155 12.46 6.04 8.06
N LEU A 156 13.39 5.39 8.75
CA LEU A 156 13.50 3.94 8.88
C LEU A 156 12.60 3.47 10.03
N VAL A 157 11.84 2.39 9.83
CA VAL A 157 11.21 1.64 10.92
C VAL A 157 11.61 0.17 10.77
N THR A 158 12.12 -0.44 11.85
CA THR A 158 12.62 -1.81 11.87
C THR A 158 11.84 -2.69 12.84
N TYR A 159 12.18 -3.97 12.95
CA TYR A 159 11.70 -4.84 14.02
C TYR A 159 12.07 -4.25 15.40
N ARG A 160 11.07 -4.18 16.29
CA ARG A 160 11.22 -3.67 17.66
C ARG A 160 10.95 -4.78 18.67
N LYS A 161 11.54 -4.63 19.87
CA LYS A 161 11.36 -5.56 21.01
C LYS A 161 11.20 -4.80 22.32
N GLY A 162 10.44 -5.37 23.24
CA GLY A 162 10.16 -4.79 24.56
C GLY A 162 8.96 -3.86 24.59
N PHE A 163 8.17 -3.78 23.51
CA PHE A 163 6.90 -3.07 23.52
C PHE A 163 5.83 -3.84 24.32
N ALA A 164 4.76 -3.14 24.71
CA ALA A 164 3.66 -3.73 25.49
C ALA A 164 2.99 -4.89 24.72
N PRO A 165 2.52 -5.97 25.40
CA PRO A 165 1.90 -7.11 24.73
C PRO A 165 0.75 -6.69 23.82
N ILE A 166 0.69 -7.23 22.60
CA ILE A 166 -0.37 -6.88 21.63
C ILE A 166 -1.68 -7.58 22.05
N GLY A 167 -2.59 -6.84 22.67
CA GLY A 167 -3.84 -7.36 23.23
C GLY A 167 -3.60 -8.54 24.20
N ASP A 168 -4.48 -9.53 24.18
CA ASP A 168 -4.38 -10.75 25.02
C ASP A 168 -3.22 -11.70 24.63
N THR A 169 -2.36 -11.33 23.68
CA THR A 169 -1.25 -12.17 23.22
C THR A 169 0.02 -11.99 24.05
N LYS A 170 1.03 -12.82 23.78
CA LYS A 170 2.36 -12.73 24.42
C LYS A 170 3.42 -12.08 23.51
N TYR A 171 3.01 -11.44 22.42
CA TYR A 171 3.94 -10.79 21.48
C TYR A 171 4.33 -9.39 21.99
N THR A 172 5.57 -9.29 22.46
CA THR A 172 6.28 -8.04 22.84
C THR A 172 7.42 -7.70 21.87
N SER A 173 7.37 -8.30 20.67
CA SER A 173 8.39 -8.25 19.63
C SER A 173 7.79 -8.66 18.28
N ASP A 174 8.08 -7.92 17.21
CA ASP A 174 7.58 -8.21 15.85
C ASP A 174 8.59 -8.91 14.93
N VAL A 175 9.74 -9.29 15.50
CA VAL A 175 10.84 -9.98 14.82
C VAL A 175 10.38 -11.23 14.05
N ASN A 176 10.80 -11.33 12.79
CA ASN A 176 10.48 -12.37 11.81
C ASN A 176 9.05 -12.36 11.21
N TRP A 177 8.16 -11.45 11.61
CA TRP A 177 6.79 -11.39 11.03
C TRP A 177 6.33 -9.98 10.65
N GLY A 178 6.69 -8.95 11.43
CA GLY A 178 6.23 -7.57 11.24
C GLY A 178 6.74 -6.83 9.99
N CYS A 179 7.61 -7.42 9.15
CA CYS A 179 8.35 -6.70 8.09
C CYS A 179 7.46 -5.89 7.13
N MET A 180 6.29 -6.41 6.73
CA MET A 180 5.36 -5.67 5.86
C MET A 180 4.65 -4.52 6.59
N LEU A 181 4.36 -4.68 7.89
CA LEU A 181 3.85 -3.58 8.70
C LEU A 181 4.89 -2.46 8.78
N ARG A 182 6.16 -2.81 9.05
CA ARG A 182 7.27 -1.84 9.12
C ARG A 182 7.57 -1.14 7.80
N SER A 183 7.60 -1.87 6.67
CA SER A 183 7.79 -1.25 5.35
C SER A 183 6.63 -0.33 4.97
N SER A 184 5.40 -0.68 5.35
CA SER A 184 4.24 0.19 5.16
C SER A 184 4.21 1.41 6.09
N GLN A 185 4.68 1.28 7.34
CA GLN A 185 4.88 2.42 8.26
C GLN A 185 5.87 3.43 7.67
N MET A 186 6.98 2.97 7.05
CA MET A 186 7.92 3.88 6.38
C MET A 186 7.29 4.65 5.21
N LEU A 187 6.46 4.00 4.38
CA LEU A 187 5.76 4.65 3.26
C LEU A 187 4.78 5.74 3.75
N VAL A 188 4.02 5.47 4.82
CA VAL A 188 3.09 6.47 5.39
C VAL A 188 3.83 7.56 6.18
N ALA A 189 4.94 7.23 6.85
CA ALA A 189 5.82 8.22 7.47
C ALA A 189 6.38 9.20 6.42
N GLN A 190 6.77 8.70 5.25
CA GLN A 190 7.21 9.54 4.14
C GLN A 190 6.09 10.45 3.61
N ALA A 191 4.85 9.98 3.54
CA ALA A 191 3.70 10.84 3.18
C ALA A 191 3.49 11.97 4.20
N LEU A 192 3.61 11.69 5.49
CA LEU A 192 3.51 12.69 6.56
C LEU A 192 4.64 13.73 6.49
N LEU A 193 5.88 13.30 6.22
CA LEU A 193 7.00 14.21 5.95
C LEU A 193 6.68 15.14 4.77
N LEU A 194 6.21 14.61 3.64
CA LEU A 194 5.81 15.42 2.48
C LEU A 194 4.67 16.39 2.81
N HIS A 195 3.70 15.96 3.63
CA HIS A 195 2.53 16.75 4.01
C HIS A 195 2.87 17.91 4.96
N GLN A 196 3.63 17.67 6.03
CA GLN A 196 3.86 18.65 7.11
C GLN A 196 5.14 19.47 6.97
N LEU A 197 6.17 18.92 6.30
CA LEU A 197 7.53 19.45 6.21
C LEU A 197 8.00 19.66 4.75
N GLY A 198 7.48 18.88 3.80
CA GLY A 198 7.76 19.01 2.37
C GLY A 198 8.91 18.11 1.88
N ARG A 199 8.96 17.90 0.56
CA ARG A 199 9.92 16.96 -0.07
C ARG A 199 11.39 17.38 0.07
N SER A 200 11.64 18.69 0.17
CA SER A 200 12.96 19.28 0.40
C SER A 200 13.48 19.13 1.83
N TRP A 201 12.65 18.71 2.79
CA TRP A 201 13.07 18.55 4.18
C TRP A 201 14.20 17.51 4.34
N ARG A 202 15.12 17.81 5.25
CA ARG A 202 16.26 16.99 5.67
C ARG A 202 16.33 16.95 7.18
N LYS A 203 16.78 15.82 7.70
CA LYS A 203 16.83 15.56 9.13
C LYS A 203 18.06 16.23 9.73
N SER A 204 17.88 17.34 10.45
CA SER A 204 18.99 17.96 11.18
C SER A 204 19.55 17.00 12.26
N MET A 205 20.83 17.23 12.58
CA MET A 205 21.54 16.61 13.70
C MET A 205 21.64 17.55 14.92
N ASP A 206 21.21 18.79 14.78
CA ASP A 206 21.15 19.78 15.86
C ASP A 206 20.05 19.45 16.89
N LYS A 207 20.10 20.10 18.05
CA LYS A 207 19.09 20.01 19.11
C LYS A 207 18.64 21.41 19.57
N PRO A 208 17.37 21.60 19.97
CA PRO A 208 16.29 20.59 20.00
C PRO A 208 15.84 20.16 18.59
N LEU A 209 15.26 18.97 18.48
CA LEU A 209 14.68 18.48 17.22
C LEU A 209 13.45 19.32 16.83
N GLU A 210 13.17 19.39 15.52
CA GLU A 210 11.98 20.07 15.00
C GLU A 210 10.69 19.38 15.51
N GLU A 211 9.81 20.17 16.12
CA GLU A 211 8.59 19.71 16.79
C GLU A 211 7.75 18.76 15.92
N LYS A 212 7.33 19.21 14.74
CA LYS A 212 6.59 18.41 13.75
C LYS A 212 7.24 17.07 13.39
N TYR A 213 8.57 17.00 13.31
CA TYR A 213 9.27 15.74 13.04
C TYR A 213 9.15 14.76 14.22
N VAL A 214 9.18 15.28 15.45
CA VAL A 214 8.89 14.49 16.66
C VAL A 214 7.41 14.09 16.73
N GLU A 215 6.48 14.96 16.32
CA GLU A 215 5.05 14.62 16.16
C GLU A 215 4.86 13.45 15.20
N ILE A 216 5.45 13.52 13.99
CA ILE A 216 5.39 12.45 12.99
C ILE A 216 5.93 11.14 13.56
N LEU A 217 7.11 11.16 14.19
CA LEU A 217 7.69 9.95 14.79
C LEU A 217 6.84 9.39 15.95
N HIS A 218 6.21 10.24 16.77
CA HIS A 218 5.35 9.82 17.86
C HIS A 218 4.16 8.96 17.38
N LEU A 219 3.61 9.26 16.19
CA LEU A 219 2.53 8.48 15.58
C LEU A 219 2.93 7.00 15.31
N PHE A 220 4.22 6.71 15.09
CA PHE A 220 4.73 5.37 14.77
C PHE A 220 5.35 4.62 15.96
N GLY A 221 5.29 5.16 17.17
CA GLY A 221 5.76 4.49 18.39
C GLY A 221 5.08 3.12 18.61
N ASP A 222 5.77 2.18 19.25
CA ASP A 222 5.24 0.82 19.49
C ASP A 222 4.29 0.75 20.69
N SER A 223 3.25 1.59 20.70
CA SER A 223 2.25 1.67 21.77
C SER A 223 0.84 1.86 21.23
N GLU A 224 -0.18 1.46 21.99
CA GLU A 224 -1.58 1.66 21.61
C GLU A 224 -1.99 3.15 21.55
N GLY A 225 -1.27 4.03 22.25
CA GLY A 225 -1.46 5.49 22.18
C GLY A 225 -0.90 6.14 20.90
N SER A 226 0.06 5.50 20.24
CA SER A 226 0.63 5.97 18.97
C SER A 226 -0.28 5.58 17.81
N ALA A 227 -0.90 6.57 17.15
CA ALA A 227 -2.03 6.35 16.22
C ALA A 227 -1.77 5.36 15.07
N TYR A 228 -0.53 5.27 14.60
CA TYR A 228 -0.06 4.42 13.50
C TYR A 228 0.90 3.31 13.96
N SER A 229 0.81 2.91 15.23
CA SER A 229 1.58 1.82 15.82
C SER A 229 1.27 0.46 15.22
N ILE A 230 2.16 -0.51 15.46
CA ILE A 230 1.94 -1.90 15.09
C ILE A 230 0.67 -2.48 15.76
N HIS A 231 0.35 -2.07 17.00
CA HIS A 231 -0.86 -2.47 17.71
C HIS A 231 -2.12 -1.96 16.99
N ASN A 232 -2.15 -0.68 16.62
CA ASN A 232 -3.30 -0.06 15.95
C ASN A 232 -3.48 -0.58 14.51
N LEU A 233 -2.40 -0.85 13.79
CA LEU A 233 -2.45 -1.51 12.48
C LEU A 233 -3.00 -2.94 12.58
N LEU A 234 -2.55 -3.73 13.56
CA LEU A 234 -3.06 -5.09 13.79
C LEU A 234 -4.52 -5.10 14.25
N GLN A 235 -4.98 -4.08 14.98
CA GLN A 235 -6.39 -3.91 15.35
C GLN A 235 -7.26 -3.55 14.15
N ALA A 236 -6.86 -2.57 13.33
CA ALA A 236 -7.60 -2.15 12.13
C ALA A 236 -7.63 -3.24 11.04
N GLY A 237 -6.57 -4.03 10.93
CA GLY A 237 -6.43 -5.06 9.90
C GLY A 237 -7.09 -6.42 10.20
N LYS A 238 -7.79 -6.59 11.33
CA LYS A 238 -8.38 -7.88 11.74
C LYS A 238 -9.30 -8.48 10.68
N THR A 239 -10.07 -7.65 9.97
CA THR A 239 -10.95 -8.06 8.86
C THR A 239 -10.19 -8.59 7.65
N TYR A 240 -8.96 -8.11 7.41
CA TYR A 240 -8.07 -8.53 6.33
C TYR A 240 -7.07 -9.63 6.77
N GLY A 241 -7.35 -10.30 7.89
CA GLY A 241 -6.58 -11.44 8.40
C GLY A 241 -5.29 -11.11 9.16
N LEU A 242 -5.00 -9.82 9.39
CA LEU A 242 -3.80 -9.42 10.14
C LEU A 242 -3.85 -9.97 11.57
N SER A 243 -2.76 -10.59 12.00
CA SER A 243 -2.66 -11.29 13.27
C SER A 243 -1.20 -11.34 13.78
N PRO A 244 -0.96 -11.20 15.10
CA PRO A 244 0.39 -11.28 15.66
C PRO A 244 1.09 -12.61 15.34
N GLY A 245 2.30 -12.52 14.76
CA GLY A 245 3.07 -13.68 14.30
C GLY A 245 2.85 -14.09 12.85
N SER A 246 1.86 -13.51 12.16
CA SER A 246 1.56 -13.79 10.75
C SER A 246 2.20 -12.76 9.82
N TRP A 247 2.57 -13.19 8.60
CA TRP A 247 2.90 -12.25 7.52
C TRP A 247 1.62 -11.77 6.83
N VAL A 248 1.66 -10.55 6.29
CA VAL A 248 0.57 -9.89 5.57
C VAL A 248 1.06 -9.44 4.19
N GLY A 249 0.22 -9.59 3.15
CA GLY A 249 0.52 -9.17 1.79
C GLY A 249 0.15 -7.70 1.51
N PRO A 250 0.68 -7.09 0.43
CA PRO A 250 0.51 -5.66 0.14
C PRO A 250 -0.95 -5.18 0.09
N TYR A 251 -1.86 -5.92 -0.57
CA TYR A 251 -3.28 -5.57 -0.65
C TYR A 251 -3.95 -5.42 0.74
N ALA A 252 -3.83 -6.45 1.58
CA ALA A 252 -4.39 -6.44 2.93
C ALA A 252 -3.77 -5.33 3.81
N MET A 253 -2.48 -5.03 3.61
CA MET A 253 -1.82 -3.91 4.28
C MET A 253 -2.38 -2.56 3.82
N CYS A 254 -2.64 -2.37 2.52
CA CYS A 254 -3.22 -1.14 1.97
C CYS A 254 -4.64 -0.89 2.52
N ARG A 255 -5.51 -1.90 2.52
CA ARG A 255 -6.90 -1.77 3.05
C ARG A 255 -6.92 -1.60 4.57
N THR A 256 -5.93 -2.16 5.29
CA THR A 256 -5.70 -1.88 6.71
C THR A 256 -5.37 -0.39 6.96
N TRP A 257 -4.49 0.21 6.16
CA TRP A 257 -4.16 1.64 6.28
C TRP A 257 -5.37 2.54 5.99
N GLU A 258 -6.14 2.22 4.95
CA GLU A 258 -7.38 2.93 4.62
C GLU A 258 -8.38 2.90 5.80
N THR A 259 -8.54 1.75 6.44
CA THR A 259 -9.42 1.57 7.60
C THR A 259 -8.89 2.32 8.82
N LEU A 260 -7.58 2.24 9.12
CA LEU A 260 -6.99 2.95 10.25
C LEU A 260 -7.07 4.47 10.08
N ALA A 261 -6.79 5.01 8.90
CA ALA A 261 -6.89 6.43 8.61
C ALA A 261 -8.35 6.94 8.70
N ARG A 262 -9.32 6.12 8.28
CA ARG A 262 -10.75 6.40 8.42
C ARG A 262 -11.15 6.47 9.91
N SER A 263 -10.88 5.43 10.69
CA SER A 263 -11.22 5.40 12.12
C SER A 263 -10.53 6.50 12.92
N LYS A 264 -9.26 6.83 12.64
CA LYS A 264 -8.58 7.94 13.33
C LYS A 264 -9.17 9.31 12.96
N ARG A 265 -9.62 9.52 11.72
CA ARG A 265 -10.38 10.74 11.35
C ARG A 265 -11.70 10.84 12.13
N GLU A 266 -12.40 9.73 12.30
CA GLU A 266 -13.66 9.65 13.04
C GLU A 266 -13.45 9.92 14.55
N GLU A 267 -12.40 9.35 15.17
CA GLU A 267 -11.99 9.62 16.56
C GLU A 267 -11.65 11.10 16.80
N THR A 268 -10.92 11.75 15.88
CA THR A 268 -10.52 13.17 16.01
C THR A 268 -11.67 14.16 15.73
N GLY A 269 -12.82 13.71 15.22
CA GLY A 269 -13.90 14.53 14.65
C GLY A 269 -14.66 15.51 15.57
N ASN A 270 -14.15 15.79 16.77
CA ASN A 270 -14.67 16.79 17.72
C ASN A 270 -13.63 17.88 18.11
N ALA A 271 -12.42 17.87 17.55
CA ALA A 271 -11.39 18.87 17.80
C ALA A 271 -10.91 19.51 16.49
N ASP A 272 -10.60 20.80 16.53
CA ASP A 272 -10.05 21.56 15.41
C ASP A 272 -8.57 21.15 15.19
N VAL A 273 -8.36 20.21 14.27
CA VAL A 273 -7.05 19.61 13.98
C VAL A 273 -6.83 19.59 12.47
N SER A 274 -5.64 20.03 12.06
CA SER A 274 -5.16 20.14 10.67
C SER A 274 -5.61 18.96 9.79
N PRO A 275 -6.07 19.19 8.55
CA PRO A 275 -6.79 18.21 7.74
C PRO A 275 -5.97 16.94 7.50
N ALA A 276 -6.28 15.89 8.26
CA ALA A 276 -5.67 14.59 8.13
C ALA A 276 -5.75 14.08 6.68
N MET A 277 -4.67 13.46 6.20
CA MET A 277 -4.63 12.91 4.85
C MET A 277 -5.68 11.82 4.66
N ALA A 278 -6.32 11.79 3.50
CA ALA A 278 -7.05 10.63 3.02
C ALA A 278 -6.07 9.51 2.64
N ILE A 279 -6.48 8.26 2.80
CA ILE A 279 -5.83 7.12 2.17
C ILE A 279 -6.88 6.48 1.25
N TYR A 280 -6.50 6.19 0.01
CA TYR A 280 -7.38 5.62 -1.02
C TYR A 280 -6.68 4.44 -1.70
N VAL A 281 -7.27 3.24 -1.61
CA VAL A 281 -6.71 2.05 -2.26
C VAL A 281 -7.24 1.93 -3.69
N VAL A 282 -6.35 2.08 -4.66
CA VAL A 282 -6.67 1.95 -6.09
C VAL A 282 -6.67 0.47 -6.43
N SER A 283 -7.87 -0.10 -6.51
CA SER A 283 -8.12 -1.52 -6.75
C SER A 283 -8.85 -1.74 -8.10
N GLY A 284 -9.02 -3.01 -8.48
CA GLY A 284 -9.85 -3.41 -9.62
C GLY A 284 -11.31 -3.65 -9.23
N ASP A 285 -12.05 -4.36 -10.09
CA ASP A 285 -13.43 -4.76 -9.81
C ASP A 285 -13.56 -5.55 -8.50
N GLU A 286 -14.72 -5.44 -7.82
CA GLU A 286 -14.99 -6.10 -6.53
C GLU A 286 -13.89 -5.86 -5.47
N ASP A 287 -13.53 -4.57 -5.26
CA ASP A 287 -12.44 -4.12 -4.38
C ASP A 287 -11.05 -4.72 -4.70
N GLY A 288 -10.90 -5.40 -5.85
CA GLY A 288 -9.70 -6.15 -6.21
C GLY A 288 -9.55 -7.50 -5.49
N GLU A 289 -10.57 -7.99 -4.76
CA GLU A 289 -10.48 -9.30 -4.08
C GLU A 289 -10.36 -10.48 -5.05
N ARG A 290 -10.84 -10.31 -6.29
CA ARG A 290 -10.64 -11.27 -7.41
C ARG A 290 -9.52 -10.86 -8.37
N GLY A 291 -8.69 -9.88 -7.99
CA GLY A 291 -7.69 -9.25 -8.84
C GLY A 291 -8.31 -8.23 -9.80
N GLY A 292 -7.78 -8.17 -11.03
CA GLY A 292 -8.14 -7.14 -12.02
C GLY A 292 -7.04 -6.10 -12.21
N ALA A 293 -7.21 -5.22 -13.18
CA ALA A 293 -6.34 -4.05 -13.34
C ALA A 293 -6.84 -2.93 -12.43
N PRO A 294 -5.99 -2.26 -11.63
CA PRO A 294 -6.43 -1.13 -10.82
C PRO A 294 -6.78 0.06 -11.72
N VAL A 295 -7.97 0.63 -11.53
CA VAL A 295 -8.48 1.75 -12.34
C VAL A 295 -8.65 2.99 -11.46
N LEU A 296 -8.15 4.12 -11.93
CA LEU A 296 -8.17 5.39 -11.21
C LEU A 296 -9.22 6.34 -11.82
N CYS A 297 -10.46 6.28 -11.31
CA CYS A 297 -11.56 7.15 -11.75
C CYS A 297 -11.44 8.54 -11.10
N ILE A 298 -11.20 9.58 -11.90
CA ILE A 298 -10.91 10.94 -11.40
C ILE A 298 -12.15 11.54 -10.71
N GLU A 299 -13.33 11.31 -11.28
CA GLU A 299 -14.61 11.77 -10.78
C GLU A 299 -14.91 11.21 -9.39
N ASP A 300 -14.66 9.91 -9.16
CA ASP A 300 -14.87 9.27 -7.86
C ASP A 300 -13.85 9.74 -6.82
N ILE A 301 -12.60 10.00 -7.20
CA ILE A 301 -11.59 10.61 -6.30
C ILE A 301 -12.02 12.00 -5.87
N VAL A 302 -12.41 12.88 -6.79
CA VAL A 302 -12.83 14.25 -6.47
C VAL A 302 -14.06 14.23 -5.56
N LYS A 303 -15.00 13.32 -5.80
CA LYS A 303 -16.18 13.07 -4.96
C LYS A 303 -15.82 12.52 -3.58
N HIS A 304 -14.82 11.64 -3.49
CA HIS A 304 -14.31 11.11 -2.23
C HIS A 304 -13.60 12.18 -1.39
N CYS A 305 -12.68 12.93 -2.00
CA CYS A 305 -11.89 13.98 -1.35
C CYS A 305 -12.73 15.17 -0.87
N SER A 306 -13.79 15.54 -1.59
CA SER A 306 -14.77 16.55 -1.16
C SER A 306 -15.81 16.02 -0.17
N GLY A 307 -16.11 14.71 -0.20
CA GLY A 307 -16.91 14.05 0.83
C GLY A 307 -16.22 14.02 2.20
N LEU A 308 -14.91 13.74 2.22
CA LEU A 308 -14.11 13.68 3.46
C LEU A 308 -13.93 15.03 4.17
N SER A 309 -14.03 16.15 3.45
CA SER A 309 -14.03 17.52 3.99
C SER A 309 -15.43 18.00 4.38
N LYS A 310 -16.47 17.16 4.28
CA LYS A 310 -17.90 17.53 4.41
C LYS A 310 -18.34 18.65 3.45
N GLY A 311 -17.58 18.92 2.39
CA GLY A 311 -17.79 20.05 1.48
C GLY A 311 -17.19 21.38 1.94
N GLU A 312 -16.41 21.41 3.04
CA GLU A 312 -15.70 22.62 3.50
C GLU A 312 -14.48 22.96 2.62
N VAL A 313 -13.93 21.96 1.91
CA VAL A 313 -12.78 22.11 1.00
C VAL A 313 -12.98 21.22 -0.23
N ASP A 314 -12.73 21.74 -1.44
CA ASP A 314 -12.84 20.98 -2.71
C ASP A 314 -11.90 19.75 -2.81
N TRP A 315 -10.89 19.68 -1.96
CA TRP A 315 -9.89 18.61 -1.93
C TRP A 315 -9.42 18.32 -0.50
N THR A 316 -9.28 17.03 -0.19
CA THR A 316 -8.55 16.54 0.98
C THR A 316 -7.24 15.93 0.48
N PRO A 317 -6.06 16.34 1.00
CA PRO A 317 -4.76 15.75 0.65
C PRO A 317 -4.80 14.22 0.74
N VAL A 318 -4.37 13.51 -0.31
CA VAL A 318 -4.63 12.07 -0.45
C VAL A 318 -3.36 11.25 -0.72
N VAL A 319 -3.26 10.11 -0.06
CA VAL A 319 -2.30 9.04 -0.33
C VAL A 319 -3.00 7.94 -1.14
N PHE A 320 -2.61 7.77 -2.39
CA PHE A 320 -3.01 6.62 -3.21
C PHE A 320 -2.10 5.44 -2.91
N LEU A 321 -2.70 4.28 -2.66
CA LEU A 321 -1.99 3.00 -2.55
C LEU A 321 -2.47 2.07 -3.67
N VAL A 322 -1.54 1.62 -4.52
CA VAL A 322 -1.84 0.83 -5.72
C VAL A 322 -1.25 -0.58 -5.56
N PRO A 323 -1.97 -1.53 -4.92
CA PRO A 323 -1.55 -2.92 -4.82
C PRO A 323 -1.57 -3.62 -6.19
N LEU A 324 -0.52 -4.38 -6.49
CA LEU A 324 -0.28 -4.98 -7.81
C LEU A 324 0.30 -6.39 -7.69
N VAL A 325 0.05 -7.20 -8.74
CA VAL A 325 0.73 -8.47 -9.01
C VAL A 325 1.27 -8.42 -10.44
N LEU A 326 2.59 -8.23 -10.59
CA LEU A 326 3.24 -7.91 -11.87
C LEU A 326 3.90 -9.13 -12.55
N GLY A 327 3.59 -10.33 -12.09
CA GLY A 327 4.05 -11.61 -12.61
C GLY A 327 3.71 -12.77 -11.67
N LEU A 328 4.24 -13.96 -11.94
CA LEU A 328 4.03 -15.15 -11.11
C LEU A 328 5.18 -15.33 -10.12
N ASP A 329 6.36 -15.75 -10.59
CA ASP A 329 7.57 -15.94 -9.75
C ASP A 329 8.52 -14.73 -9.77
N LYS A 330 8.40 -13.89 -10.80
CA LYS A 330 9.20 -12.68 -11.06
C LYS A 330 8.33 -11.63 -11.76
N ILE A 331 8.70 -10.36 -11.63
CA ILE A 331 8.11 -9.27 -12.43
C ILE A 331 8.36 -9.50 -13.93
N ASN A 332 7.32 -9.35 -14.74
CA ASN A 332 7.46 -9.36 -16.20
C ASN A 332 8.28 -8.15 -16.66
N SER A 333 9.35 -8.37 -17.42
CA SER A 333 10.33 -7.34 -17.80
C SER A 333 9.71 -6.11 -18.49
N ARG A 334 8.54 -6.25 -19.14
CA ARG A 334 7.78 -5.12 -19.71
C ARG A 334 7.40 -4.04 -18.70
N TYR A 335 7.32 -4.38 -17.41
CA TYR A 335 6.93 -3.46 -16.34
C TYR A 335 8.12 -2.78 -15.66
N LEU A 336 9.35 -3.28 -15.82
CA LEU A 336 10.52 -2.73 -15.13
C LEU A 336 10.80 -1.25 -15.49
N PRO A 337 10.71 -0.81 -16.77
CA PRO A 337 10.86 0.62 -17.10
C PRO A 337 9.73 1.49 -16.53
N LEU A 338 8.51 0.93 -16.42
CA LEU A 338 7.35 1.63 -15.87
C LEU A 338 7.46 1.79 -14.36
N LEU A 339 7.96 0.76 -13.66
CA LEU A 339 8.27 0.82 -12.23
C LEU A 339 9.37 1.82 -11.94
N ALA A 340 10.47 1.80 -12.70
CA ALA A 340 11.54 2.79 -12.59
C ALA A 340 11.01 4.23 -12.79
N ALA A 341 10.12 4.44 -13.76
CA ALA A 341 9.48 5.73 -13.99
C ALA A 341 8.60 6.21 -12.82
N THR A 342 8.00 5.34 -12.01
CA THR A 342 7.23 5.79 -10.83
C THR A 342 8.08 6.49 -9.76
N PHE A 343 9.41 6.35 -9.78
CA PHE A 343 10.32 7.08 -8.89
C PHE A 343 10.67 8.49 -9.40
N SER A 344 10.32 8.86 -10.63
CA SER A 344 10.51 10.23 -11.14
C SER A 344 9.33 11.17 -10.91
N PHE A 345 8.19 10.64 -10.49
CA PHE A 345 6.99 11.45 -10.24
C PHE A 345 7.17 12.23 -8.91
N PRO A 346 6.96 13.56 -8.86
CA PRO A 346 7.06 14.35 -7.62
C PRO A 346 6.16 13.87 -6.47
N GLN A 347 5.08 13.16 -6.81
CA GLN A 347 4.13 12.53 -5.89
C GLN A 347 4.63 11.20 -5.31
N SER A 348 5.75 10.66 -5.78
CA SER A 348 6.19 9.29 -5.47
C SER A 348 6.50 9.08 -4.00
N LEU A 349 5.79 8.14 -3.38
CA LEU A 349 6.12 7.58 -2.07
C LEU A 349 6.91 6.27 -2.20
N GLY A 350 7.32 5.87 -3.40
CA GLY A 350 8.03 4.61 -3.65
C GLY A 350 7.12 3.38 -3.54
N ILE A 351 7.70 2.24 -3.18
CA ILE A 351 7.05 0.91 -3.27
C ILE A 351 7.27 0.12 -1.97
N LEU A 352 6.19 -0.42 -1.39
CA LEU A 352 6.28 -1.48 -0.37
C LEU A 352 6.03 -2.84 -1.03
N GLY A 353 6.72 -3.89 -0.58
CA GLY A 353 6.55 -5.23 -1.14
C GLY A 353 7.59 -6.21 -0.63
N GLY A 354 7.76 -7.33 -1.34
CA GLY A 354 8.72 -8.38 -1.00
C GLY A 354 8.09 -9.65 -0.44
N ARG A 355 8.84 -10.76 -0.51
CA ARG A 355 8.41 -12.11 -0.11
C ARG A 355 8.00 -12.20 1.37
N PRO A 356 7.20 -13.22 1.75
CA PRO A 356 6.96 -13.57 3.13
C PRO A 356 8.23 -13.61 3.99
N GLY A 357 8.26 -12.79 5.04
CA GLY A 357 9.41 -12.65 5.95
C GLY A 357 10.62 -11.86 5.41
N ALA A 358 10.49 -11.23 4.23
CA ALA A 358 11.53 -10.48 3.54
C ALA A 358 10.98 -9.20 2.85
N SER A 359 10.10 -8.46 3.51
CA SER A 359 9.53 -7.22 2.97
C SER A 359 10.47 -6.02 3.14
N THR A 360 10.53 -5.15 2.15
CA THR A 360 11.37 -3.93 2.15
C THR A 360 10.54 -2.72 1.70
N TYR A 361 11.05 -1.52 1.98
CA TYR A 361 10.50 -0.28 1.46
C TYR A 361 11.48 0.31 0.44
N ILE A 362 11.08 0.32 -0.83
CA ILE A 362 11.89 0.74 -1.97
C ILE A 362 11.63 2.21 -2.24
N VAL A 363 12.69 3.01 -2.24
CA VAL A 363 12.63 4.48 -2.25
C VAL A 363 13.15 5.10 -3.54
N GLY A 364 14.00 4.40 -4.29
CA GLY A 364 14.62 4.97 -5.49
C GLY A 364 15.23 3.94 -6.42
N VAL A 365 15.77 4.41 -7.55
CA VAL A 365 16.44 3.61 -8.58
C VAL A 365 17.66 4.32 -9.17
N GLN A 366 18.60 3.52 -9.66
CA GLN A 366 19.68 3.92 -10.57
C GLN A 366 19.99 2.73 -11.49
N ASP A 367 20.04 2.95 -12.80
CA ASP A 367 20.16 1.89 -13.82
C ASP A 367 19.16 0.74 -13.62
N ASP A 368 19.66 -0.48 -13.42
CA ASP A 368 18.92 -1.72 -13.16
C ASP A 368 18.76 -2.02 -11.66
N LYS A 369 19.02 -1.06 -10.76
CA LYS A 369 19.03 -1.25 -9.30
C LYS A 369 17.97 -0.42 -8.60
N ALA A 370 17.44 -1.00 -7.53
CA ALA A 370 16.47 -0.38 -6.64
C ALA A 370 17.08 -0.15 -5.25
N PHE A 371 17.01 1.09 -4.76
CA PHE A 371 17.45 1.48 -3.42
C PHE A 371 16.34 1.28 -2.39
N TYR A 372 16.66 0.75 -1.22
CA TYR A 372 15.65 0.36 -0.23
C TYR A 372 16.07 0.59 1.23
N LEU A 373 15.06 0.80 2.09
CA LEU A 373 15.15 0.74 3.54
C LEU A 373 14.75 -0.65 4.04
N ASP A 374 15.52 -1.17 5.00
CA ASP A 374 15.52 -2.57 5.42
C ASP A 374 14.98 -2.72 6.86
N PRO A 375 13.74 -3.24 7.06
CA PRO A 375 13.15 -3.34 8.38
C PRO A 375 13.71 -4.49 9.24
N HIS A 376 14.62 -5.33 8.74
CA HIS A 376 14.97 -6.59 9.41
C HIS A 376 15.97 -6.47 10.57
N GLU A 377 16.41 -5.25 10.94
CA GLU A 377 17.23 -5.02 12.14
C GLU A 377 16.38 -5.03 13.43
N VAL A 378 16.89 -5.65 14.49
CA VAL A 378 16.17 -5.86 15.76
C VAL A 378 16.61 -4.87 16.83
N GLN A 379 15.82 -3.82 17.03
CA GLN A 379 16.11 -2.70 17.92
C GLN A 379 15.18 -2.70 19.15
N PRO A 380 15.55 -2.08 20.28
CA PRO A 380 14.61 -1.85 21.38
C PRO A 380 13.50 -0.87 20.97
N VAL A 381 12.34 -0.94 21.63
CA VAL A 381 11.34 0.14 21.60
C VAL A 381 11.94 1.45 22.14
N VAL A 382 11.51 2.59 21.57
CA VAL A 382 11.89 3.93 22.02
C VAL A 382 10.63 4.71 22.44
N ASP A 383 10.68 5.31 23.62
CA ASP A 383 9.60 6.12 24.20
C ASP A 383 9.64 7.56 23.64
N ILE A 384 9.17 7.73 22.40
CA ILE A 384 9.06 9.04 21.73
C ILE A 384 7.86 9.79 22.32
N LYS A 385 8.11 10.94 22.95
CA LYS A 385 7.06 11.82 23.48
C LYS A 385 7.19 13.23 22.94
N MET A 386 6.06 13.89 22.76
CA MET A 386 5.97 15.26 22.25
C MET A 386 6.64 16.27 23.19
N ASP A 387 6.73 15.99 24.50
CA ASP A 387 7.43 16.84 25.48
C ASP A 387 8.97 16.73 25.43
N LYS A 388 9.54 15.89 24.54
CA LYS A 388 10.97 15.52 24.56
C LYS A 388 11.66 15.66 23.21
N LEU A 389 11.83 16.92 22.78
CA LEU A 389 12.58 17.28 21.56
C LEU A 389 14.08 16.90 21.59
N ASP A 390 14.61 16.43 22.73
CA ASP A 390 15.98 15.91 22.87
C ASP A 390 16.09 14.38 22.74
N VAL A 391 15.02 13.66 22.42
CA VAL A 391 15.00 12.19 22.29
C VAL A 391 16.00 11.68 21.23
N ASP A 392 16.58 10.51 21.44
CA ASP A 392 17.45 9.86 20.45
C ASP A 392 16.63 9.17 19.35
N THR A 393 16.54 9.82 18.19
CA THR A 393 15.90 9.29 16.99
C THR A 393 16.85 8.53 16.05
N SER A 394 18.12 8.29 16.44
CA SER A 394 19.12 7.61 15.59
C SER A 394 18.62 6.26 15.04
N SER A 395 17.89 5.51 15.87
CA SER A 395 17.28 4.22 15.50
C SER A 395 16.17 4.30 14.43
N TYR A 396 15.71 5.51 14.06
CA TYR A 396 14.70 5.74 13.02
C TYR A 396 15.29 6.27 11.70
N HIS A 397 16.61 6.15 11.49
CA HIS A 397 17.29 6.60 10.26
C HIS A 397 18.35 5.59 9.77
N CYS A 398 18.72 5.68 8.49
CA CYS A 398 19.70 4.75 7.89
C CYS A 398 20.78 5.47 7.08
N ASN A 399 22.02 5.49 7.59
CA ASN A 399 23.16 6.07 6.88
C ASN A 399 23.81 5.09 5.89
N THR A 400 23.29 3.86 5.77
CA THR A 400 23.81 2.81 4.88
C THR A 400 22.88 2.67 3.68
N VAL A 401 23.31 3.19 2.53
CA VAL A 401 22.62 2.93 1.26
C VAL A 401 22.66 1.43 0.96
N ARG A 402 21.52 0.87 0.56
CA ARG A 402 21.36 -0.53 0.17
C ARG A 402 20.64 -0.62 -1.16
N HIS A 403 21.05 -1.56 -2.01
CA HIS A 403 20.41 -1.82 -3.29
C HIS A 403 20.30 -3.31 -3.62
N PHE A 404 19.35 -3.66 -4.49
CA PHE A 404 19.29 -4.94 -5.19
C PHE A 404 18.84 -4.74 -6.65
N PRO A 405 18.99 -5.74 -7.55
CA PRO A 405 18.51 -5.63 -8.93
C PRO A 405 16.98 -5.45 -9.02
N LEU A 406 16.53 -4.53 -9.85
CA LEU A 406 15.12 -4.15 -10.04
C LEU A 406 14.24 -5.34 -10.49
N ASP A 407 14.81 -6.31 -11.22
CA ASP A 407 14.12 -7.54 -11.64
C ASP A 407 13.89 -8.54 -10.49
N SER A 408 14.52 -8.32 -9.33
CA SER A 408 14.45 -9.18 -8.15
C SER A 408 13.43 -8.75 -7.10
N ILE A 409 12.73 -7.62 -7.33
CA ILE A 409 11.52 -7.24 -6.59
C ILE A 409 10.49 -8.37 -6.72
N ASP A 410 9.80 -8.67 -5.62
CA ASP A 410 8.70 -9.63 -5.64
C ASP A 410 7.53 -9.13 -6.51
N PRO A 411 6.92 -9.96 -7.37
CA PRO A 411 5.81 -9.51 -8.20
C PRO A 411 4.60 -8.99 -7.40
N SER A 412 4.45 -9.36 -6.12
CA SER A 412 3.45 -8.76 -5.22
C SER A 412 4.02 -7.54 -4.49
N LEU A 413 3.47 -6.37 -4.81
CA LEU A 413 3.89 -5.07 -4.26
C LEU A 413 2.72 -4.09 -4.16
N ALA A 414 2.94 -2.93 -3.56
CA ALA A 414 2.06 -1.77 -3.68
C ALA A 414 2.87 -0.49 -3.88
N ILE A 415 2.46 0.32 -4.85
CA ILE A 415 3.09 1.62 -5.17
C ILE A 415 2.30 2.72 -4.43
N GLY A 416 3.02 3.66 -3.79
CA GLY A 416 2.42 4.79 -3.10
C GLY A 416 2.59 6.11 -3.86
N PHE A 417 1.56 6.94 -3.88
CA PHE A 417 1.63 8.32 -4.36
C PHE A 417 0.93 9.28 -3.39
N TYR A 418 1.44 10.50 -3.22
CA TYR A 418 0.84 11.55 -2.41
C TYR A 418 0.50 12.79 -3.26
N CYS A 419 -0.78 13.16 -3.27
CA CYS A 419 -1.28 14.38 -3.88
C CYS A 419 -1.80 15.32 -2.79
N ARG A 420 -1.01 16.33 -2.42
CA ARG A 420 -1.44 17.40 -1.50
C ARG A 420 -2.66 18.12 -2.07
N ASP A 421 -2.57 18.47 -3.34
CA ASP A 421 -3.48 19.33 -4.08
C ASP A 421 -4.14 18.54 -5.22
N LYS A 422 -5.17 19.12 -5.85
CA LYS A 422 -6.04 18.50 -6.87
C LYS A 422 -5.44 18.52 -8.28
#